data_AF-A0A510XZZ2-F1
#
_entry.id   AF-A0A510XZZ2-F1
#
_cell.length_a   1.000
_cell.length_b   1.000
_cell.length_c   1.000
_cell.angle_alpha   90.00
_cell.angle_beta   90.00
_cell.angle_gamma   90.00
#
_symmetry.space_group_name_H-M   'P 1'
#
loop_
_entity.id
_entity.type
_entity.pdbx_description
1 polymer ?
#
loop_
_entity_poly.entity_id
_entity_poly.type
_entity_poly.pdbx_seq_one_letter_code
_entity_poly.pdbx_strand_id
1 'polypeptide(L)'
;MFKPSKITLSTSCPCLAEVDLSQTISNRKEYKQQLKQLQKRMLHIQQAYFRQGLRAIIVIEGWDASGKGGAIRRLTEKLDPRGYRVYPITAPSSEEQSKHYLYRFQKKLIPIRLIK
;
A
#
# COMPACT_ATOMS: atom_id res chain seq x y z
N MET A 1 -0.84 7.66 20.80
CA MET A 1 -1.62 6.42 20.56
C MET A 1 -2.42 6.62 19.28
N PHE A 2 -2.13 5.87 18.22
CA PHE A 2 -2.89 5.98 16.97
C PHE A 2 -4.29 5.39 17.20
N LYS A 3 -5.33 6.22 17.14
CA LYS A 3 -6.71 5.74 17.10
C LYS A 3 -7.05 5.43 15.63
N PRO A 4 -7.59 4.24 15.31
CA PRO A 4 -8.08 3.98 13.96
C PRO A 4 -9.10 5.06 13.57
N SER A 5 -9.14 5.42 12.29
CA SER A 5 -10.18 6.28 11.76
C SER A 5 -11.55 5.70 12.09
N LYS A 6 -12.54 6.57 12.31
CA LYS A 6 -13.94 6.17 12.56
C LYS A 6 -14.36 5.21 11.45
N ILE A 7 -14.70 3.97 11.81
CA ILE A 7 -15.22 2.99 10.87
C ILE A 7 -16.67 3.41 10.61
N THR A 8 -16.93 3.92 9.41
CA THR A 8 -18.29 4.17 8.95
C THR A 8 -18.74 2.92 8.20
N LEU A 9 -19.68 2.18 8.79
CA LEU A 9 -20.30 1.04 8.11
C LEU A 9 -21.33 1.60 7.13
N SER A 10 -21.09 1.40 5.83
CA SER A 10 -22.09 1.66 4.81
C SER A 10 -23.15 0.57 4.87
N THR A 11 -24.42 0.96 4.87
CA THR A 11 -25.56 0.03 4.79
C THR A 11 -25.76 -0.53 3.38
N SER A 12 -25.23 0.14 2.35
CA SER A 12 -25.26 -0.30 0.96
C SER A 12 -23.89 -0.80 0.49
N CYS A 13 -23.91 -1.78 -0.42
CA CYS A 13 -22.71 -2.24 -1.10
C CYS A 13 -22.15 -1.10 -1.97
N PRO A 14 -20.88 -0.70 -1.82
CA PRO A 14 -20.33 0.40 -2.61
C PRO A 14 -20.34 0.04 -4.10
N CYS A 15 -20.97 0.89 -4.92
CA CYS A 15 -20.97 0.75 -6.37
C CYS A 15 -19.93 1.70 -6.99
N LEU A 16 -19.14 1.21 -7.95
CA LEU A 16 -18.18 2.05 -8.67
C LEU A 16 -18.85 3.22 -9.41
N ALA A 17 -20.09 3.04 -9.85
CA ALA A 17 -20.85 4.09 -10.54
C ALA A 17 -21.19 5.30 -9.63
N GLU A 18 -21.14 5.11 -8.31
CA GLU A 18 -21.47 6.15 -7.31
C GLU A 18 -20.23 6.93 -6.87
N VAL A 19 -19.04 6.54 -7.32
CA VAL A 19 -17.78 7.20 -6.93
C VAL A 19 -17.64 8.52 -7.66
N ASP A 20 -17.50 9.61 -6.91
CA ASP A 20 -17.17 10.93 -7.44
C ASP A 20 -15.71 10.97 -7.92
N LEU A 21 -15.51 10.88 -9.24
CA LEU A 21 -14.21 10.95 -9.89
C LEU A 21 -13.74 12.38 -10.19
N SER A 22 -14.54 13.40 -9.84
CA SER A 22 -14.19 14.81 -10.09
C SER A 22 -13.24 15.41 -9.04
N GLN A 23 -13.02 14.69 -7.93
CA GLN A 23 -12.21 15.15 -6.81
C GLN A 23 -10.76 15.39 -7.24
N THR A 24 -10.29 16.62 -7.06
CA THR A 24 -8.93 17.03 -7.40
C THR A 24 -8.37 17.98 -6.34
N ILE A 25 -7.05 18.01 -6.21
CA ILE A 25 -6.35 18.99 -5.37
C ILE A 25 -5.76 20.05 -6.32
N SER A 26 -6.48 21.14 -6.52
CA SER A 26 -6.12 22.19 -7.50
C SER A 26 -4.85 22.96 -7.10
N ASN A 27 -4.59 23.11 -5.80
CA ASN A 27 -3.45 23.85 -5.30
C ASN A 27 -2.22 22.95 -5.12
N ARG A 28 -1.21 23.15 -5.98
CA ARG A 28 0.05 22.39 -5.93
C ARG A 28 0.82 22.57 -4.62
N LYS A 29 0.77 23.75 -4.01
CA LYS A 29 1.45 24.02 -2.73
C LYS A 29 0.78 23.23 -1.60
N GLU A 30 -0.54 23.23 -1.58
CA GLU A 30 -1.35 22.46 -0.63
C GLU A 30 -1.08 20.96 -0.77
N TYR A 31 -1.13 20.42 -2.00
CA TYR A 31 -0.78 19.03 -2.27
C TYR A 31 0.58 18.64 -1.71
N LYS A 32 1.62 19.45 -1.97
CA LYS A 32 2.98 19.18 -1.47
C LYS A 32 3.05 19.21 0.06
N GLN A 33 2.31 20.12 0.70
CA GLN A 33 2.26 20.23 2.15
C GLN A 33 1.60 19.00 2.78
N GLN A 34 0.42 18.60 2.28
CA GLN A 34 -0.28 17.41 2.76
C GLN A 34 0.57 16.14 2.51
N LEU A 35 1.14 15.99 1.31
CA LEU A 35 2.01 14.87 0.96
C LEU A 35 3.19 14.74 1.94
N LYS A 36 3.88 15.85 2.24
CA LYS A 36 5.00 15.85 3.18
C LYS A 36 4.59 15.38 4.58
N GLN A 37 3.42 15.81 5.06
CA GLN A 37 2.90 15.39 6.36
C GLN A 37 2.56 13.90 6.39
N LEU A 38 1.89 13.39 5.35
CA LEU A 38 1.54 11.98 5.21
C LEU A 38 2.77 11.08 5.07
N GLN A 39 3.76 11.50 4.28
CA GLN A 39 5.04 10.79 4.14
C GLN A 39 5.79 10.69 5.48
N LYS A 40 5.84 11.79 6.26
CA LYS A 40 6.43 11.78 7.61
C LYS A 40 5.70 10.81 8.53
N ARG A 41 4.36 10.79 8.47
CA ARG A 41 3.55 9.86 9.25
C ARG A 41 3.80 8.40 8.85
N MET A 42 3.94 8.12 7.55
CA MET A 42 4.23 6.77 7.06
C MET A 42 5.61 6.28 7.53
N LEU A 43 6.62 7.16 7.55
CA LEU A 43 7.94 6.85 8.10
C LEU A 43 7.86 6.45 9.59
N HIS A 44 7.07 7.18 10.40
CA HIS A 44 6.88 6.80 11.81
C HIS A 44 6.17 5.44 11.95
N ILE A 45 5.19 5.15 11.10
CA ILE A 45 4.51 3.84 11.08
C ILE A 45 5.51 2.73 10.74
N GLN A 46 6.35 2.92 9.72
CA GLN A 46 7.40 1.96 9.36
C GLN A 46 8.35 1.69 10.54
N GLN A 47 8.81 2.74 11.22
CA GLN A 47 9.70 2.60 12.39
C GLN A 47 9.02 1.89 13.57
N ALA A 48 7.73 2.13 13.77
CA ALA A 48 6.96 1.44 14.80
C ALA A 48 6.81 -0.05 14.48
N TYR A 49 6.49 -0.38 13.22
CA TYR A 49 6.39 -1.77 12.77
C TYR A 49 7.72 -2.50 12.93
N PHE A 50 8.83 -1.87 12.54
CA PHE A 50 10.16 -2.42 12.72
C PHE A 50 10.47 -2.72 14.20
N ARG A 51 10.22 -1.75 15.10
CA ARG A 51 10.48 -1.92 16.55
C ARG A 51 9.59 -2.98 17.22
N GLN A 52 8.36 -3.15 16.73
CA GLN A 52 7.41 -4.12 17.28
C GLN A 52 7.48 -5.49 16.59
N GLY A 53 8.34 -5.65 15.58
CA GLY A 53 8.38 -6.88 14.77
C GLY A 53 7.12 -7.10 13.90
N LEU A 54 6.29 -6.08 13.72
CA LEU A 54 5.04 -6.13 12.94
C LEU A 54 5.28 -5.94 11.44
N ARG A 55 4.28 -6.31 10.64
CA ARG A 55 4.37 -6.31 9.17
C ARG A 55 3.05 -5.87 8.56
N ALA A 56 3.15 -5.15 7.45
CA ALA A 56 2.01 -4.75 6.63
C ALA A 56 2.20 -5.26 5.20
N ILE A 57 1.09 -5.60 4.57
CA ILE A 57 1.00 -5.86 3.13
C ILE A 57 0.09 -4.78 2.57
N ILE A 58 0.54 -4.13 1.50
CA ILE A 58 -0.25 -3.12 0.78
C ILE A 58 -0.43 -3.65 -0.64
N VAL A 59 -1.69 -3.88 -1.02
CA VAL A 59 -2.07 -4.31 -2.36
C VAL A 59 -2.65 -3.11 -3.09
N ILE A 60 -2.18 -2.86 -4.32
CA ILE A 60 -2.62 -1.73 -5.14
C ILE A 60 -3.09 -2.28 -6.48
N GLU A 61 -4.39 -2.19 -6.70
CA GLU A 61 -5.08 -2.62 -7.92
C GLU A 61 -5.78 -1.46 -8.60
N GLY A 62 -6.18 -1.65 -9.85
CA GLY A 62 -6.98 -0.70 -10.62
C GLY A 62 -6.66 -0.73 -12.10
N TRP A 63 -7.42 0.04 -12.88
CA TRP A 63 -7.30 0.15 -14.34
C TRP A 63 -5.91 0.54 -14.82
N ASP A 64 -5.61 0.24 -16.06
CA ASP A 64 -4.40 0.71 -16.72
C ASP A 64 -4.38 2.25 -16.77
N ALA A 65 -3.19 2.81 -16.66
CA ALA A 65 -2.96 4.26 -16.55
C ALA A 65 -3.63 4.97 -15.35
N SER A 66 -4.23 4.26 -14.37
CA SER A 66 -4.85 4.88 -13.18
C SER A 66 -3.90 5.54 -12.18
N GLY A 67 -2.58 5.56 -12.45
CA GLY A 67 -1.59 6.23 -11.60
C GLY A 67 -1.01 5.38 -10.47
N LYS A 68 -1.23 4.06 -10.46
CA LYS A 68 -0.71 3.11 -9.44
C LYS A 68 0.78 3.29 -9.16
N GLY A 69 1.62 3.33 -10.21
CA GLY A 69 3.07 3.52 -10.07
C GLY A 69 3.43 4.88 -9.48
N GLY A 70 2.66 5.91 -9.81
CA GLY A 70 2.78 7.23 -9.21
C GLY A 70 2.53 7.19 -7.71
N ALA A 71 1.44 6.55 -7.29
CA ALA A 71 1.09 6.39 -5.88
C ALA A 71 2.14 5.59 -5.10
N ILE A 72 2.60 4.44 -5.63
CA ILE A 72 3.68 3.64 -5.05
C ILE A 72 4.93 4.50 -4.82
N ARG A 73 5.36 5.26 -5.83
CA ARG A 73 6.54 6.12 -5.71
C ARG A 73 6.41 7.14 -4.58
N ARG A 74 5.26 7.81 -4.43
CA ARG A 74 5.06 8.82 -3.39
C ARG A 74 4.95 8.19 -2.00
N LEU A 75 4.39 6.98 -1.92
CA LEU A 75 4.32 6.21 -0.69
C LEU A 75 5.71 5.81 -0.19
N THR A 76 6.59 5.38 -1.08
CA THR A 76 7.89 4.81 -0.71
C THR A 76 9.04 5.81 -0.65
N GLU A 77 8.91 6.99 -1.27
CA GLU A 77 9.98 8.01 -1.42
C GLU A 77 10.67 8.43 -0.10
N LYS A 78 9.96 8.40 1.03
CA LYS A 78 10.49 8.82 2.34
C LYS A 78 10.67 7.67 3.34
N LEU A 79 10.44 6.43 2.91
CA LEU A 79 10.60 5.26 3.75
C LEU A 79 12.05 4.76 3.73
N ASP A 80 12.49 4.12 4.80
CA ASP A 80 13.77 3.42 4.80
C ASP A 80 13.70 2.26 3.78
N PRO A 81 14.55 2.25 2.74
CA PRO A 81 14.48 1.24 1.67
C PRO A 81 14.75 -0.18 2.15
N ARG A 82 15.36 -0.36 3.32
CA ARG A 82 15.62 -1.69 3.90
C ARG A 82 14.36 -2.30 4.52
N GLY A 83 13.38 -1.47 4.86
CA GLY A 83 12.18 -1.89 5.58
C GLY A 83 10.95 -2.16 4.70
N TYR A 84 11.07 -2.08 3.38
CA TYR A 84 9.97 -2.44 2.47
C TYR A 84 10.49 -3.14 1.21
N ARG A 85 9.60 -3.82 0.50
CA ARG A 85 9.84 -4.35 -0.84
C ARG A 85 8.61 -4.09 -1.70
N VAL A 86 8.85 -3.68 -2.94
CA VAL A 86 7.80 -3.52 -3.95
C VAL A 86 7.88 -4.70 -4.90
N TYR A 87 6.79 -5.43 -5.02
CA TYR A 87 6.69 -6.60 -5.89
C TYR A 87 5.73 -6.32 -7.05
N PRO A 88 6.24 -6.03 -8.26
CA PRO A 88 5.38 -6.06 -9.44
C PRO A 88 4.91 -7.49 -9.68
N ILE A 89 3.61 -7.68 -9.85
CA ILE A 89 3.01 -8.98 -10.19
C ILE A 89 2.75 -8.98 -11.70
N THR A 90 3.42 -9.88 -12.41
CA THR A 90 3.29 -10.08 -13.85
C THR A 90 2.54 -11.38 -14.16
N ALA A 91 2.45 -11.72 -15.45
CA ALA A 91 2.02 -13.04 -15.89
C ALA A 91 2.86 -14.13 -15.20
N PRO A 92 2.24 -15.26 -14.78
CA PRO A 92 2.93 -16.32 -14.07
C PRO A 92 3.89 -17.10 -14.98
N SER A 93 5.04 -17.50 -14.45
CA SER A 93 5.98 -18.38 -15.16
C SER A 93 5.43 -19.81 -15.28
N SER A 94 6.03 -20.64 -16.15
CA SER A 94 5.64 -22.06 -16.27
C SER A 94 5.76 -22.82 -14.95
N GLU A 95 6.77 -22.51 -14.12
CA GLU A 95 6.90 -23.09 -12.78
C GLU A 95 5.74 -22.66 -11.87
N GLU A 96 5.36 -21.38 -11.89
CA GLU A 96 4.26 -20.87 -11.07
C GLU A 96 2.90 -21.45 -11.52
N GLN A 97 2.70 -21.63 -12.81
CA GLN A 97 1.48 -22.23 -13.38
C GLN A 97 1.31 -23.71 -13.00
N SER A 98 2.41 -24.44 -12.79
CA SER A 98 2.37 -25.83 -12.33
C SER A 98 1.98 -26.00 -10.84
N LYS A 99 1.77 -24.88 -10.13
CA LYS A 99 1.53 -24.85 -8.68
C LYS A 99 0.20 -24.18 -8.37
N HIS A 100 -0.21 -24.28 -7.11
CA HIS A 100 -1.40 -23.58 -6.63
C HIS A 100 -1.27 -22.06 -6.85
N TYR A 101 -2.35 -21.39 -7.28
CA TYR A 101 -2.35 -19.96 -7.64
C TYR A 101 -1.68 -19.06 -6.59
N LEU A 102 -1.91 -19.34 -5.30
CA LEU A 102 -1.36 -18.54 -4.20
C LEU A 102 0.17 -18.67 -4.01
N TYR A 103 0.79 -19.71 -4.57
CA TYR A 103 2.22 -19.99 -4.41
C TYR A 103 3.10 -18.79 -4.81
N ARG A 104 2.81 -18.14 -5.94
CA ARG A 104 3.58 -17.01 -6.47
C ARG A 104 3.54 -15.77 -5.58
N PHE A 105 2.50 -15.63 -4.77
CA PHE A 105 2.34 -14.51 -3.83
C PHE A 105 2.95 -14.86 -2.47
N GLN A 106 2.72 -16.08 -1.98
CA GLN A 106 3.24 -16.54 -0.69
C GLN A 106 4.78 -16.46 -0.64
N LYS A 107 5.46 -16.81 -1.74
CA LYS A 107 6.92 -16.66 -1.86
C LYS A 107 7.43 -15.24 -1.65
N LYS A 108 6.59 -14.23 -1.88
CA LYS A 108 6.95 -12.80 -1.76
C LYS A 108 6.63 -12.25 -0.37
N LEU A 109 5.90 -13.00 0.46
CA LEU A 109 5.65 -12.63 1.84
C LEU A 109 6.95 -12.78 2.65
N ILE A 110 7.27 -11.75 3.42
CA ILE A 110 8.46 -11.77 4.29
C ILE A 110 8.25 -12.90 5.33
N PRO A 111 9.21 -13.82 5.53
CA PRO A 111 9.08 -14.91 6.51
C PRO A 111 9.18 -14.37 7.95
N ILE A 112 8.29 -14.81 8.85
CA ILE A 112 8.25 -14.32 10.24
C ILE A 112 9.55 -14.70 10.94
N ARG A 113 10.42 -13.71 11.22
CA ARG A 113 11.51 -13.90 12.16
C ARG A 113 10.87 -13.73 13.53
N LEU A 114 10.57 -14.86 14.18
CA LEU A 114 10.31 -14.86 15.61
C LEU A 114 11.61 -14.36 16.26
N ILE A 115 11.56 -13.14 16.81
CA ILE A 115 12.61 -12.67 17.71
C ILE A 115 12.45 -13.57 18.95
N LYS A 116 13.39 -14.49 19.15
CA LYS A 116 13.55 -15.18 20.43
C LYS A 116 14.16 -14.21 21.43
#